data_AF-A0A644XQ37-F1
#
_entry.id   AF-A0A644XQ37-F1
#
_cell.length_a   1.000
_cell.length_b   1.000
_cell.length_c   1.000
_cell.angle_alpha   90.00
_cell.angle_beta   90.00
_cell.angle_gamma   90.00
#
_symmetry.space_group_name_H-M   'P 1'
#
loop_
_entity.id
_entity.type
_entity.pdbx_description
1 polymer ?
#
loop_
_entity_poly.entity_id
_entity_poly.type
_entity_poly.pdbx_seq_one_letter_code
_entity_poly.pdbx_strand_id
1 'polypeptide(L)'
;MPGAGGTQRLPRLVGLAKAKELIFTGRIITSEEAAAIGLVNRVTDDTQEALMREAKEIAHQIMAKGPMAISLAKMSMNLGCETDINTGLMIERLAQTIAFSTQDRKEGTAAFLEKRPADFKGR
;
A
#
# COMPACT_ATOMS: atom_id res chain seq x y z
N MET A 1 8.31 25.79 -1.15
CA MET A 1 8.13 25.03 0.10
C MET A 1 6.85 24.19 0.03
N PRO A 2 6.89 22.84 -0.05
CA PRO A 2 5.68 22.00 -0.02
C PRO A 2 4.87 22.11 1.29
N GLY A 3 3.58 22.46 1.21
CA GLY A 3 2.71 22.69 2.39
C GLY A 3 1.84 21.50 2.82
N ALA A 4 1.58 20.51 1.95
CA ALA A 4 0.68 19.39 2.24
C ALA A 4 1.40 18.13 2.77
N GLY A 5 2.55 18.30 3.45
CA GLY A 5 3.39 17.20 3.96
C GLY A 5 4.39 16.62 2.96
N GLY A 6 4.63 17.29 1.83
CA GLY A 6 5.59 16.85 0.81
C GLY A 6 7.02 16.69 1.33
N THR A 7 7.44 17.52 2.30
CA THR A 7 8.75 17.38 2.97
C THR A 7 8.89 16.14 3.83
N GLN A 8 7.78 15.50 4.17
CA GLN A 8 7.77 14.30 5.00
C GLN A 8 7.57 13.04 4.15
N ARG A 9 6.60 13.08 3.23
CA ARG A 9 6.23 11.92 2.41
C ARG A 9 7.22 11.65 1.28
N LEU A 10 7.67 12.67 0.56
CA LEU A 10 8.58 12.48 -0.57
C LEU A 10 9.89 11.78 -0.18
N PRO A 11 10.65 12.21 0.86
CA PRO A 11 11.89 11.51 1.22
C PRO A 11 11.70 10.08 1.72
N ARG A 12 10.50 9.72 2.22
CA ARG A 12 10.16 8.33 2.58
C ARG A 12 9.88 7.45 1.36
N LEU A 13 9.42 8.04 0.26
CA LEU A 13 9.15 7.32 -1.00
C LEU A 13 10.42 7.18 -1.84
N VAL A 14 11.14 8.28 -2.08
CA VAL A 14 12.23 8.35 -3.08
C VAL A 14 13.62 8.50 -2.46
N GLY A 15 13.72 8.46 -1.13
CA GLY A 15 14.95 8.74 -0.40
C GLY A 15 15.25 10.24 -0.23
N LEU A 16 15.99 10.58 0.82
CA LEU A 16 16.24 11.97 1.22
C LEU A 16 17.02 12.78 0.15
N ALA A 17 17.98 12.14 -0.53
CA ALA A 17 18.80 12.82 -1.53
C ALA A 17 17.98 13.28 -2.73
N LYS A 18 17.20 12.38 -3.34
CA LYS A 18 16.34 12.70 -4.49
C LYS A 18 15.22 13.67 -4.09
N ALA A 19 14.64 13.53 -2.90
CA ALA A 19 13.64 14.46 -2.40
C ALA A 19 14.18 15.90 -2.29
N LYS A 20 15.42 16.09 -1.81
CA LYS A 20 16.06 17.42 -1.76
C LYS A 20 16.26 17.99 -3.15
N GLU A 21 16.75 17.20 -4.09
CA GLU A 21 16.92 17.63 -5.50
C GLU A 21 15.59 18.15 -6.06
N LEU A 22 14.50 17.37 -5.94
CA LEU A 22 13.19 17.75 -6.49
C LEU A 22 12.59 18.97 -5.77
N ILE A 23 12.67 19.03 -4.44
CA ILE A 23 12.08 20.13 -3.67
C ILE A 23 12.85 21.45 -3.86
N PHE A 24 14.18 21.40 -3.98
CA PHE A 24 15.00 22.61 -4.09
C PHE A 24 15.02 23.15 -5.52
N THR A 25 15.05 22.29 -6.53
CA THR A 25 15.06 22.71 -7.94
C THR A 25 13.67 22.99 -8.49
N GLY A 26 12.65 22.32 -7.96
CA GLY A 26 11.29 22.37 -8.53
C GLY A 26 11.20 21.77 -9.93
N ARG A 27 12.21 21.00 -10.38
CA ARG A 27 12.20 20.45 -11.74
C ARG A 27 11.06 19.43 -11.92
N ILE A 28 10.53 19.38 -13.12
CA ILE A 28 9.55 18.38 -13.54
C ILE A 28 10.30 17.11 -13.95
N ILE A 29 9.74 15.96 -13.60
CA ILE A 29 10.27 14.63 -13.93
C ILE A 29 9.28 13.91 -14.86
N THR A 30 9.77 12.95 -15.65
CA THR A 30 8.90 12.10 -16.47
C THR A 30 8.27 10.99 -15.63
N SER A 31 7.26 10.31 -16.18
CA SER A 31 6.64 9.13 -15.57
C SER A 31 7.65 8.00 -15.33
N GLU A 32 8.56 7.79 -16.27
CA GLU A 32 9.59 6.72 -16.22
C GLU A 32 10.57 7.02 -15.10
N GLU A 33 11.01 8.28 -14.97
CA GLU A 33 11.86 8.68 -13.86
C GLU A 33 11.13 8.55 -12.52
N ALA A 34 9.86 8.97 -12.45
CA ALA A 34 9.05 8.83 -11.25
C ALA A 34 8.94 7.37 -10.78
N ALA A 35 8.79 6.43 -11.72
CA ALA A 35 8.79 5.01 -11.41
C ALA A 35 10.17 4.50 -10.98
N ALA A 36 11.23 4.91 -11.68
CA ALA A 36 12.60 4.50 -11.36
C ALA A 36 13.04 4.94 -9.95
N ILE A 37 12.57 6.08 -9.47
CA ILE A 37 12.86 6.58 -8.11
C ILE A 37 11.86 6.11 -7.06
N GLY A 38 10.84 5.33 -7.42
CA GLY A 38 9.83 4.82 -6.49
C GLY A 38 8.75 5.84 -6.07
N LEU A 39 8.59 6.94 -6.81
CA LEU A 39 7.50 7.90 -6.57
C LEU A 39 6.13 7.33 -6.98
N VAL A 40 6.11 6.53 -8.05
CA VAL A 40 4.93 5.80 -8.52
C VAL A 40 5.27 4.33 -8.73
N ASN A 41 4.29 3.45 -8.61
CA ASN A 41 4.52 2.00 -8.73
C ASN A 41 4.52 1.50 -10.18
N ARG A 42 3.76 2.13 -11.08
CA ARG A 42 3.57 1.70 -12.47
C ARG A 42 3.39 2.92 -13.38
N VAL A 43 3.81 2.77 -14.64
CA VAL A 43 3.55 3.70 -15.74
C VAL A 43 2.70 2.97 -16.77
N THR A 44 1.71 3.66 -17.34
CA THR A 44 0.83 3.14 -18.39
C THR A 44 1.04 3.95 -19.67
N ASP A 45 0.38 3.53 -20.76
CA ASP A 45 0.22 4.40 -21.93
C ASP A 45 -0.44 5.72 -21.52
N ASP A 46 -0.10 6.79 -22.24
CA ASP A 46 -0.62 8.16 -22.02
C ASP A 46 -2.07 8.30 -22.53
N THR A 47 -2.95 7.47 -21.98
CA THR A 47 -4.39 7.47 -22.25
C THR A 47 -5.15 7.25 -20.95
N GLN A 48 -6.29 7.91 -20.81
CA GLN A 48 -7.15 7.76 -19.64
C GLN A 48 -7.65 6.32 -19.50
N GLU A 49 -7.92 5.64 -20.62
CA GLU A 49 -8.40 4.27 -20.65
C GLU A 49 -7.35 3.29 -20.11
N ALA A 50 -6.09 3.43 -20.51
CA ALA A 50 -5.02 2.56 -20.01
C ALA A 50 -4.80 2.77 -18.50
N LEU A 51 -4.76 4.02 -18.04
CA LEU A 51 -4.63 4.36 -16.63
C LEU A 51 -5.78 3.76 -15.80
N MET A 52 -7.02 3.97 -16.23
CA MET A 52 -8.20 3.52 -15.49
C MET A 52 -8.34 1.99 -15.50
N ARG A 53 -7.93 1.32 -16.57
CA ARG A 53 -7.90 -0.14 -16.64
C ARG A 53 -6.94 -0.71 -15.60
N GLU A 54 -5.70 -0.23 -15.58
CA GLU A 54 -4.66 -0.67 -14.64
C GLU A 54 -5.07 -0.40 -13.18
N ALA A 55 -5.57 0.81 -12.89
CA ALA A 55 -6.00 1.18 -11.55
C ALA A 55 -7.16 0.30 -11.05
N LYS A 56 -8.15 0.01 -11.90
CA LYS A 56 -9.29 -0.86 -11.56
C LYS A 56 -8.85 -2.31 -11.36
N GLU A 57 -7.91 -2.80 -12.16
CA GLU A 57 -7.39 -4.15 -12.00
C GLU A 57 -6.76 -4.35 -10.63
N ILE A 58 -5.89 -3.42 -10.20
CA ILE A 58 -5.29 -3.46 -8.86
C ILE A 58 -6.37 -3.32 -7.77
N ALA A 59 -7.33 -2.42 -7.95
CA ALA A 59 -8.42 -2.25 -6.99
C ALA A 59 -9.24 -3.56 -6.83
N HIS A 60 -9.58 -4.24 -7.92
CA HIS A 60 -10.28 -5.52 -7.87
C HIS A 60 -9.46 -6.60 -7.16
N GLN A 61 -8.14 -6.65 -7.37
CA GLN A 61 -7.27 -7.59 -6.66
C GLN A 61 -7.28 -7.36 -5.14
N ILE A 62 -7.33 -6.09 -4.70
CA ILE A 62 -7.41 -5.72 -3.28
C ILE A 62 -8.81 -6.03 -2.71
N MET A 63 -9.87 -5.67 -3.45
CA MET A 63 -11.26 -5.91 -3.03
C MET A 63 -11.61 -7.39 -2.90
N ALA A 64 -10.90 -8.27 -3.62
CA ALA A 64 -11.03 -9.71 -3.50
C ALA A 64 -10.39 -10.28 -2.20
N LYS A 65 -9.84 -9.44 -1.32
CA LYS A 65 -9.22 -9.86 -0.04
C LYS A 65 -10.11 -9.49 1.14
N GLY A 66 -9.89 -10.15 2.28
CA GLY A 66 -10.60 -9.85 3.52
C GLY A 66 -10.39 -8.40 3.94
N PRO A 67 -11.44 -7.55 4.01
CA PRO A 67 -11.27 -6.12 4.24
C PRO A 67 -10.68 -5.80 5.61
N MET A 68 -10.98 -6.62 6.63
CA MET A 68 -10.35 -6.49 7.96
C MET A 68 -8.84 -6.75 7.90
N ALA A 69 -8.40 -7.78 7.16
CA ALA A 69 -6.99 -8.08 7.00
C ALA A 69 -6.25 -6.94 6.27
N ILE A 70 -6.84 -6.38 5.20
CA ILE A 70 -6.27 -5.24 4.48
C ILE A 70 -6.17 -4.01 5.38
N SER A 71 -7.21 -3.70 6.16
CA SER A 71 -7.22 -2.57 7.09
C SER A 71 -6.12 -2.69 8.15
N LEU A 72 -6.00 -3.87 8.77
CA LEU A 72 -5.00 -4.17 9.79
C LEU A 72 -3.57 -4.14 9.22
N ALA A 73 -3.35 -4.68 8.02
CA ALA A 73 -2.07 -4.62 7.34
C ALA A 73 -1.67 -3.17 7.02
N LYS A 74 -2.60 -2.36 6.49
CA LYS A 74 -2.36 -0.93 6.19
C LYS A 74 -2.01 -0.15 7.45
N MET A 75 -2.73 -0.37 8.56
CA MET A 75 -2.45 0.27 9.83
C MET A 75 -1.08 -0.14 10.38
N SER A 76 -0.75 -1.43 10.33
CA SER A 76 0.53 -1.97 10.81
C SER A 76 1.71 -1.39 10.05
N MET A 77 1.63 -1.28 8.72
CA MET A 77 2.68 -0.67 7.91
C MET A 77 2.81 0.84 8.17
N ASN A 78 1.68 1.57 8.15
CA ASN A 78 1.71 3.03 8.31
C ASN A 78 2.22 3.48 9.67
N LEU A 79 1.91 2.74 10.74
CA LEU A 79 2.37 3.07 12.09
C LEU A 79 3.73 2.42 12.39
N GLY A 80 3.90 1.15 12.02
CA GLY A 80 5.10 0.38 12.32
C GLY A 80 6.36 0.96 11.68
N CYS A 81 6.27 1.45 10.43
CA CYS A 81 7.41 2.05 9.73
C CYS A 81 7.90 3.37 10.36
N GLU A 82 7.13 4.00 11.24
CA GLU A 82 7.54 5.22 11.97
C GLU A 82 8.14 4.91 13.36
N THR A 83 8.39 3.63 13.66
CA THR A 83 8.95 3.16 14.93
C THR A 83 10.17 2.26 14.71
N ASP A 84 10.85 1.84 15.78
CA ASP A 84 11.88 0.82 15.67
C ASP A 84 11.29 -0.55 15.30
N ILE A 85 12.15 -1.43 14.79
CA ILE A 85 11.73 -2.73 14.28
C ILE A 85 11.01 -3.59 15.33
N ASN A 86 11.39 -3.52 16.61
CA ASN A 86 10.75 -4.35 17.65
C ASN A 86 9.34 -3.83 17.96
N THR A 87 9.16 -2.51 18.00
CA THR A 87 7.85 -1.89 18.14
C THR A 87 6.95 -2.19 16.94
N GLY A 88 7.48 -2.08 15.72
CA GLY A 88 6.76 -2.45 14.49
C GLY A 88 6.29 -3.91 14.50
N LEU A 89 7.17 -4.85 14.90
CA LEU A 89 6.83 -6.26 15.04
C LEU A 89 5.77 -6.52 16.14
N MET A 90 5.77 -5.74 17.21
CA MET A 90 4.73 -5.82 18.24
C MET A 90 3.37 -5.37 17.69
N ILE A 91 3.32 -4.27 16.93
CA ILE A 91 2.10 -3.80 16.26
C ILE A 91 1.55 -4.88 15.33
N GLU A 92 2.42 -5.47 14.50
CA GLU A 92 2.04 -6.56 13.59
C GLU A 92 1.44 -7.75 14.35
N ARG A 93 2.08 -8.22 15.44
CA ARG A 93 1.58 -9.34 16.24
C ARG A 93 0.18 -9.08 16.83
N LEU A 94 -0.07 -7.87 17.31
CA LEU A 94 -1.38 -7.48 17.85
C LEU A 94 -2.44 -7.44 16.73
N ALA A 95 -2.12 -6.80 15.60
CA ALA A 95 -2.99 -6.75 14.45
C ALA A 95 -3.31 -8.16 13.90
N GLN A 96 -2.31 -9.02 13.84
CA GLN A 96 -2.46 -10.41 13.42
C GLN A 96 -3.37 -11.19 14.37
N THR A 97 -3.25 -11.00 15.69
CA THR A 97 -4.12 -11.65 16.68
C THR A 97 -5.60 -11.31 16.44
N ILE A 98 -5.89 -10.03 16.15
CA ILE A 98 -7.24 -9.58 15.79
C ILE A 98 -7.67 -10.23 14.46
N ALA A 99 -6.83 -10.19 13.43
CA ALA A 99 -7.13 -10.81 12.14
C ALA A 99 -7.48 -12.30 12.29
N PHE A 100 -6.77 -13.04 13.15
CA PHE A 100 -7.05 -14.46 13.41
C PHE A 100 -8.40 -14.74 14.06
N SER A 101 -8.97 -13.77 14.79
CA SER A 101 -10.30 -13.90 15.40
C SER A 101 -11.48 -13.66 14.44
N THR A 102 -11.23 -13.15 13.23
CA THR A 102 -12.29 -12.80 12.26
C THR A 102 -12.94 -14.02 11.61
N GLN A 103 -14.20 -13.88 11.19
CA GLN A 103 -14.87 -14.89 10.36
C GLN A 103 -14.21 -14.97 8.97
N ASP A 104 -13.79 -13.84 8.42
CA ASP A 104 -13.05 -13.78 7.16
C ASP A 104 -11.79 -14.65 7.17
N ARG A 105 -11.08 -14.74 8.30
CA ARG A 105 -9.93 -15.64 8.41
C ARG A 105 -10.34 -17.11 8.33
N LYS A 106 -11.48 -17.50 8.91
CA LYS A 106 -11.98 -18.88 8.81
C LYS A 106 -12.39 -19.20 7.38
N GLU A 107 -13.18 -18.31 6.78
CA GLU A 107 -13.64 -18.41 5.39
C GLU A 107 -12.47 -18.48 4.40
N GLY A 108 -11.49 -17.59 4.52
CA GLY A 108 -10.33 -17.58 3.62
C GLY A 108 -9.52 -18.88 3.66
N THR A 109 -9.43 -19.54 4.82
CA THR A 109 -8.79 -20.87 4.90
C THR A 109 -9.66 -21.98 4.37
N ALA A 110 -10.96 -21.99 4.66
CA ALA A 110 -11.88 -22.97 4.10
C ALA A 110 -11.89 -22.89 2.57
N ALA A 111 -12.08 -21.69 2.01
CA ALA A 111 -12.06 -21.44 0.58
C ALA A 111 -10.75 -21.86 -0.10
N PHE A 112 -9.61 -21.62 0.55
CA PHE A 112 -8.29 -22.07 0.06
C PHE A 112 -8.18 -23.60 0.02
N LEU A 113 -8.56 -24.28 1.11
CA LEU A 113 -8.52 -25.74 1.19
C LEU A 113 -9.51 -26.40 0.21
N GLU A 114 -10.68 -25.80 0.03
CA GLU A 114 -11.75 -26.23 -0.89
C GLU A 114 -11.53 -25.78 -2.35
N LYS A 115 -10.47 -25.00 -2.62
CA LYS A 115 -10.13 -24.45 -3.95
C LYS A 115 -11.27 -23.67 -4.60
N ARG A 116 -12.02 -22.91 -3.81
CA ARG A 116 -13.08 -22.01 -4.28
C ARG A 116 -12.76 -20.55 -3.97
N PRO A 117 -13.43 -19.59 -4.64
CA PRO A 117 -13.36 -18.18 -4.23
C PRO A 117 -13.86 -18.01 -2.79
N ALA A 118 -13.18 -17.13 -2.05
CA ALA A 118 -13.58 -16.75 -0.70
C ALA A 118 -14.66 -15.66 -0.74
N ASP A 119 -15.62 -15.73 0.18
CA ASP A 119 -16.68 -14.74 0.35
C ASP A 119 -16.49 -13.93 1.64
N PHE A 120 -15.66 -12.88 1.58
CA PHE A 120 -15.34 -12.05 2.73
C PHE A 120 -16.46 -11.06 3.06
N LYS A 121 -16.84 -10.99 4.34
CA LYS A 121 -17.91 -10.12 4.86
C LYS A 121 -17.41 -9.00 5.77
N GLY A 122 -16.12 -8.94 6.08
CA GLY A 122 -15.52 -7.89 6.91
C GLY A 122 -15.84 -8.00 8.39
N ARG A 123 -15.95 -9.23 8.89
CA ARG A 123 -16.20 -9.54 10.30
C ARG A 123 -15.48 -10.81 10.72
#